data_AF-A0A0R3DAI6-F1
#
_entry.id   AF-A0A0R3DAI6-F1
#
_cell.length_a   1.000
_cell.length_b   1.000
_cell.length_c   1.000
_cell.angle_alpha   90.00
_cell.angle_beta   90.00
_cell.angle_gamma   90.00
#
_symmetry.space_group_name_H-M   'P 1'
#
loop_
_entity.id
_entity.type
_entity.pdbx_description
1 polymer ?
#
loop_
_entity_poly.entity_id
_entity_poly.type
_entity_poly.pdbx_seq_one_letter_code
_entity_poly.pdbx_strand_id
1 'polypeptide(L)'
;MSTASSPYPIVQDLIESFASWLKHRREMAEMRQLDRFDFDRIANDLRIAPDDLEELVRNGQHAADELPKMLEQLGISAEGLGRPQPLLLRDMERVCSLCHNKGECDRDLADGTAAENYHGYCGNAATLESLDRTEVAPR
;
A
#
# COMPACT_ATOMS: atom_id res chain seq x y z
N MET A 1 -44.73 9.05 -22.84
CA MET A 1 -43.82 10.21 -22.70
C MET A 1 -42.54 9.68 -22.08
N SER A 2 -41.52 9.42 -22.90
CA SER A 2 -40.27 8.80 -22.48
C SER A 2 -39.30 9.88 -22.00
N THR A 3 -38.93 9.86 -20.73
CA THR A 3 -37.89 10.71 -20.17
C THR A 3 -36.54 10.04 -20.40
N ALA A 4 -35.78 10.52 -21.38
CA ALA A 4 -34.39 10.15 -21.57
C ALA A 4 -33.55 10.75 -20.43
N SER A 5 -33.13 9.93 -19.46
CA SER A 5 -32.07 10.30 -18.53
C SER A 5 -30.73 10.19 -19.26
N SER A 6 -30.11 11.33 -19.55
CA SER A 6 -28.75 11.40 -20.07
C SER A 6 -27.78 10.84 -19.01
N PRO A 7 -26.85 9.93 -19.36
CA PRO A 7 -25.82 9.48 -18.44
C PRO A 7 -24.81 10.62 -18.27
N TYR A 8 -24.54 11.04 -17.04
CA TYR A 8 -23.59 12.11 -16.74
C TYR A 8 -22.18 11.73 -17.24
N PRO A 9 -21.69 12.32 -18.35
CA PRO A 9 -20.43 11.88 -18.97
C PRO A 9 -19.22 12.10 -18.05
N ILE A 10 -19.27 13.16 -17.24
CA ILE A 10 -18.22 13.53 -16.28
C ILE A 10 -18.00 12.43 -15.22
N VAL A 11 -19.06 11.77 -14.77
CA VAL A 11 -18.96 10.70 -13.76
C VAL A 11 -18.36 9.44 -14.38
N GLN A 12 -18.68 9.18 -15.64
CA GLN A 12 -18.16 8.02 -16.36
C GLN A 12 -16.67 8.17 -16.65
N ASP A 13 -16.23 9.35 -17.07
CA ASP A 13 -14.81 9.67 -17.27
C ASP A 13 -14.00 9.56 -15.97
N LEU A 14 -14.58 9.99 -14.84
CA LEU A 14 -13.97 9.85 -13.52
C LEU A 14 -13.86 8.38 -13.07
N ILE A 15 -14.90 7.58 -13.30
CA ILE A 15 -14.89 6.14 -12.98
C ILE A 15 -13.87 5.40 -13.86
N GLU A 16 -13.80 5.73 -15.16
CA GLU A 16 -12.85 5.13 -16.09
C GLU A 16 -11.41 5.53 -15.73
N SER A 17 -11.20 6.78 -15.35
CA SER A 17 -9.90 7.28 -14.87
C SER A 17 -9.48 6.62 -13.56
N PHE A 18 -10.41 6.46 -12.60
CA PHE A 18 -10.16 5.78 -11.33
C PHE A 18 -9.91 4.28 -11.52
N ALA A 19 -10.64 3.62 -12.42
CA ALA A 19 -10.44 2.22 -12.76
C ALA A 19 -9.11 1.98 -13.51
N SER A 20 -8.76 2.87 -14.45
CA SER A 20 -7.48 2.86 -15.15
C SER A 20 -6.32 3.08 -14.18
N TRP A 21 -6.47 4.02 -13.25
CA TRP A 21 -5.53 4.25 -12.17
C TRP A 21 -5.37 3.02 -11.26
N LEU A 22 -6.46 2.40 -10.82
CA LEU A 22 -6.43 1.21 -9.96
C LEU A 22 -5.74 0.04 -10.66
N LYS A 23 -5.98 -0.12 -11.97
CA LYS A 23 -5.33 -1.13 -12.81
C LYS A 23 -3.84 -0.84 -12.97
N HIS A 24 -3.49 0.39 -13.32
CA HIS A 24 -2.09 0.80 -13.50
C HIS A 24 -1.31 0.68 -12.19
N ARG A 25 -1.93 1.00 -11.05
CA ARG A 25 -1.33 0.82 -9.73
C ARG A 25 -1.13 -0.65 -9.39
N ARG A 26 -2.04 -1.56 -9.77
CA ARG A 26 -1.84 -3.01 -9.60
C ARG A 26 -0.66 -3.51 -10.44
N GLU A 27 -0.54 -3.05 -11.68
CA GLU A 27 0.57 -3.36 -12.58
C GLU A 27 1.91 -2.76 -12.07
N MET A 28 1.88 -1.58 -11.44
CA MET A 28 3.06 -0.92 -10.85
C MET A 28 3.39 -1.43 -9.44
N ALA A 29 2.42 -1.91 -8.65
CA ALA A 29 2.69 -2.63 -7.40
C ALA A 29 3.46 -3.93 -7.68
N GLU A 30 3.25 -4.53 -8.86
CA GLU A 30 4.05 -5.64 -9.37
C GLU A 30 5.43 -5.18 -9.94
N MET A 31 5.69 -3.88 -10.18
CA MET A 31 6.92 -3.40 -10.86
C MET A 31 7.73 -2.22 -10.27
N ARG A 32 7.29 -1.50 -9.23
CA ARG A 32 7.96 -0.47 -8.40
C ARG A 32 7.15 0.83 -8.26
N GLN A 33 7.41 1.46 -7.11
CA GLN A 33 6.93 2.74 -6.60
C GLN A 33 6.62 3.77 -7.71
N LEU A 34 5.40 4.31 -7.68
CA LEU A 34 5.04 5.47 -8.50
C LEU A 34 5.95 6.63 -8.11
N ASP A 35 6.61 7.23 -9.11
CA ASP A 35 7.29 8.50 -8.90
C ASP A 35 6.26 9.62 -8.64
N ARG A 36 6.72 10.73 -8.06
CA ARG A 36 5.86 11.88 -7.75
C ARG A 36 5.24 12.52 -9.01
N PHE A 37 5.86 12.34 -10.17
CA PHE A 37 5.43 12.95 -11.44
C PHE A 37 4.19 12.24 -12.01
N ASP A 38 4.15 10.91 -11.97
CA ASP A 38 2.97 10.13 -12.31
C ASP A 38 1.81 10.40 -11.34
N PHE A 39 2.12 10.59 -10.06
CA PHE A 39 1.14 10.90 -9.04
C PHE A 39 0.44 12.25 -9.30
N ASP A 40 1.20 13.29 -9.59
CA ASP A 40 0.66 14.62 -9.91
C ASP A 40 -0.14 14.62 -11.22
N ARG A 41 0.28 13.83 -12.21
CA ARG A 41 -0.46 13.64 -13.47
C ARG A 41 -1.82 12.98 -13.22
N ILE A 42 -1.86 11.91 -12.42
CA ILE A 42 -3.10 11.22 -12.07
C ILE A 42 -4.04 12.13 -11.27
N ALA A 43 -3.52 12.90 -10.31
CA ALA A 43 -4.32 13.86 -9.56
C ALA A 43 -4.97 14.90 -10.49
N ASN A 44 -4.23 15.34 -11.51
CA ASN A 44 -4.73 16.25 -12.53
C ASN A 44 -5.85 15.61 -13.37
N ASP A 45 -5.65 14.37 -13.84
CA ASP A 45 -6.65 13.62 -14.61
C ASP A 45 -7.95 13.44 -13.80
N LEU A 46 -7.84 13.17 -12.49
CA LEU A 46 -8.97 13.02 -11.57
C LEU A 46 -9.55 14.36 -11.06
N ARG A 47 -8.90 15.49 -11.36
CA ARG A 47 -9.26 16.84 -10.90
C ARG A 47 -9.41 16.97 -9.38
N ILE A 48 -8.57 16.29 -8.62
CA ILE A 48 -8.49 16.40 -7.16
C ILE A 48 -7.14 16.97 -6.74
N ALA A 49 -7.04 17.51 -5.53
CA ALA A 49 -5.75 17.94 -5.03
C ALA A 49 -4.82 16.71 -4.87
N PRO A 50 -3.52 16.84 -5.15
CA PRO A 50 -2.57 15.75 -4.90
C PRO A 50 -2.63 15.24 -3.46
N ASP A 51 -2.81 16.13 -2.49
CA ASP A 51 -2.92 15.76 -1.07
C ASP A 51 -4.21 14.94 -0.79
N ASP A 52 -5.32 15.25 -1.47
CA ASP A 52 -6.56 14.47 -1.37
C ASP A 52 -6.41 13.08 -2.03
N LEU A 53 -5.70 13.01 -3.17
CA LEU A 53 -5.35 11.73 -3.79
C LEU A 53 -4.46 10.90 -2.87
N GLU A 54 -3.51 11.54 -2.18
CA GLU A 54 -2.63 10.91 -1.21
C GLU A 54 -3.41 10.35 -0.03
N GLU A 55 -4.38 11.10 0.48
CA GLU A 55 -5.27 10.62 1.55
C GLU A 55 -6.16 9.44 1.08
N LEU A 56 -6.71 9.50 -0.13
CA LEU A 56 -7.50 8.40 -0.71
C LEU A 56 -6.65 7.14 -0.94
N VAL A 57 -5.41 7.31 -1.39
CA VAL A 57 -4.41 6.25 -1.52
C VAL A 57 -4.11 5.61 -0.17
N ARG A 58 -3.87 6.43 0.86
CA ARG A 58 -3.53 5.99 2.21
C ARG A 58 -4.70 5.32 2.93
N ASN A 59 -5.94 5.64 2.57
CA ASN A 59 -7.14 5.03 3.17
C ASN A 59 -7.77 3.92 2.32
N GLY A 60 -7.30 3.71 1.09
CA GLY A 60 -7.85 2.73 0.16
C GLY A 60 -7.41 1.28 0.44
N GLN A 61 -7.79 0.37 -0.46
CA GLN A 61 -7.45 -1.07 -0.40
C GLN A 61 -5.94 -1.40 -0.41
N HIS A 62 -5.10 -0.37 -0.54
CA HIS A 62 -3.65 -0.42 -0.71
C HIS A 62 -2.89 0.27 0.43
N ALA A 63 -3.60 0.57 1.52
CA ALA A 63 -3.04 1.29 2.65
C ALA A 63 -1.88 0.55 3.34
N ALA A 64 -1.70 -0.75 3.10
CA ALA A 64 -0.66 -1.56 3.74
C ALA A 64 0.31 -2.23 2.74
N ASP A 65 0.48 -1.67 1.54
CA ASP A 65 1.31 -2.24 0.47
C ASP A 65 2.80 -2.41 0.86
N GLU A 66 3.27 -1.69 1.89
CA GLU A 66 4.63 -1.75 2.41
C GLU A 66 4.86 -2.99 3.29
N LEU A 67 3.80 -3.51 3.91
CA LEU A 67 3.91 -4.64 4.85
C LEU A 67 4.46 -5.91 4.17
N PRO A 68 3.97 -6.37 3.00
CA PRO A 68 4.55 -7.53 2.33
C PRO A 68 6.03 -7.35 1.97
N LYS A 69 6.44 -6.14 1.57
CA LYS A 69 7.83 -5.83 1.21
C LYS A 69 8.75 -5.85 2.44
N MET A 70 8.26 -5.31 3.56
CA MET A 70 8.96 -5.36 4.84
C MET A 70 9.16 -6.81 5.30
N LEU A 71 8.12 -7.63 5.22
CA LEU A 71 8.21 -9.07 5.53
C LEU A 71 9.27 -9.74 4.66
N GLU A 72 9.27 -9.48 3.35
CA GLU A 72 10.27 -10.02 2.42
C GLU A 72 11.70 -9.59 2.77
N GLN A 73 11.96 -8.32 3.08
CA GLN A 73 13.29 -7.85 3.48
C GLN A 73 13.77 -8.41 4.81
N LEU A 74 12.85 -8.76 5.70
CA LEU A 74 13.15 -9.47 6.95
C LEU A 74 13.21 -11.00 6.76
N GLY A 75 13.02 -11.51 5.54
CA GLY A 75 13.02 -12.95 5.25
C GLY A 75 11.79 -13.69 5.76
N ILE A 76 10.73 -12.98 6.13
CA ILE A 76 9.49 -13.52 6.69
C ILE A 76 8.48 -13.83 5.58
N SER A 77 7.96 -15.06 5.53
CA SER A 77 6.97 -15.44 4.51
C SER A 77 5.57 -14.91 4.83
N ALA A 78 5.05 -14.00 4.00
CA ALA A 78 3.69 -13.49 4.11
C ALA A 78 2.63 -14.59 3.97
N GLU A 79 2.80 -15.55 3.05
CA GLU A 79 1.93 -16.72 2.91
C GLU A 79 2.06 -17.66 4.12
N GLY A 80 3.29 -17.79 4.62
CA GLY A 80 3.64 -18.54 5.83
C GLY A 80 2.98 -17.97 7.09
N LEU A 81 2.68 -16.67 7.13
CA LEU A 81 1.88 -16.05 8.18
C LEU A 81 0.38 -16.12 7.89
N GLY A 82 -0.04 -15.81 6.67
CA GLY A 82 -1.44 -15.62 6.31
C GLY A 82 -2.29 -16.89 6.40
N ARG A 83 -1.71 -18.07 6.14
CA ARG A 83 -2.43 -19.35 6.28
C ARG A 83 -2.63 -19.78 7.74
N PRO A 84 -1.58 -19.87 8.59
CA PRO A 84 -1.75 -20.31 9.97
C PRO A 84 -2.27 -19.22 10.90
N GLN A 85 -2.01 -17.94 10.60
CA GLN A 85 -2.30 -16.81 11.49
C GLN A 85 -2.99 -15.64 10.74
N PRO A 86 -4.14 -15.86 10.07
CA PRO A 86 -4.79 -14.84 9.26
C PRO A 86 -5.23 -13.59 10.06
N LEU A 87 -5.54 -13.75 11.36
CA LEU A 87 -5.90 -12.64 12.23
C LEU A 87 -4.70 -11.75 12.59
N LEU A 88 -3.52 -12.36 12.75
CA LEU A 88 -2.28 -11.60 12.98
C LEU A 88 -1.95 -10.75 11.76
N LEU A 89 -1.97 -11.36 10.57
CA LEU A 89 -1.68 -10.64 9.33
C LEU A 89 -2.66 -9.46 9.11
N ARG A 90 -3.96 -9.67 9.36
CA ARG A 90 -4.96 -8.60 9.28
C ARG A 90 -4.73 -7.46 10.27
N ASP A 91 -4.31 -7.76 11.50
CA ASP A 91 -4.00 -6.70 12.46
C ASP A 91 -2.73 -5.95 12.06
N MET A 92 -1.71 -6.65 11.55
CA MET A 92 -0.51 -6.01 11.02
C MET A 92 -0.83 -5.11 9.82
N GLU A 93 -1.70 -5.54 8.91
CA GLU A 93 -2.22 -4.71 7.80
C GLU A 93 -2.93 -3.47 8.31
N ARG A 94 -3.78 -3.61 9.34
CA ARG A 94 -4.48 -2.49 9.98
C ARG A 94 -3.53 -1.50 10.66
N VAL A 95 -2.48 -1.98 11.31
CA VAL A 95 -1.46 -1.12 11.93
C VAL A 95 -0.65 -0.41 10.85
N CYS A 96 -0.28 -1.12 9.78
CA CYS A 96 0.48 -0.57 8.67
C CYS A 96 -0.33 0.50 7.91
N SER A 97 -1.63 0.28 7.71
CA SER A 97 -2.51 1.24 7.04
C SER A 97 -2.64 2.57 7.75
N LEU A 98 -2.61 2.55 9.08
CA LEU A 98 -2.69 3.75 9.93
C LEU A 98 -1.32 4.39 10.20
N CYS A 99 -0.23 3.87 9.63
CA CYS A 99 1.12 4.39 9.84
C CYS A 99 1.30 5.77 9.17
N HIS A 100 1.96 6.69 9.88
CA HIS A 100 2.26 8.04 9.39
C HIS A 100 3.65 8.15 8.76
N ASN A 101 4.54 7.19 9.03
CA ASN A 101 5.93 7.19 8.56
C ASN A 101 6.12 6.40 7.26
N LYS A 102 5.11 6.36 6.40
CA LYS A 102 5.14 5.56 5.15
C LYS A 102 6.23 6.02 4.18
N GLY A 103 6.42 7.33 4.04
CA GLY A 103 7.48 7.86 3.18
C GLY A 103 8.90 7.54 3.66
N GLU A 104 9.11 7.31 4.96
CA GLU A 104 10.38 6.80 5.48
C GLU A 104 10.52 5.30 5.21
N CYS A 105 9.47 4.53 5.48
CA CYS A 105 9.38 3.11 5.16
C CYS A 105 9.66 2.82 3.69
N ASP A 106 9.03 3.56 2.76
CA ASP A 106 9.22 3.37 1.33
C ASP A 106 10.65 3.68 0.87
N ARG A 107 11.29 4.68 1.46
CA ARG A 107 12.69 5.02 1.15
C ARG A 107 13.62 3.91 1.59
N ASP A 108 13.47 3.46 2.82
CA ASP A 108 14.33 2.41 3.37
C ASP A 108 14.09 1.07 2.66
N LEU A 109 12.84 0.78 2.26
CA LEU A 109 12.51 -0.38 1.42
C LEU A 109 13.15 -0.27 0.02
N ALA A 110 13.15 0.92 -0.60
CA ALA A 110 13.80 1.13 -1.91
C ALA A 110 15.32 1.01 -1.83
N ASP A 111 15.92 1.53 -0.76
CA ASP A 111 17.36 1.50 -0.51
C ASP A 111 17.84 0.14 0.02
N GLY A 112 16.92 -0.75 0.37
CA GLY A 112 17.22 -2.07 0.94
C GLY A 112 17.73 -2.01 2.38
N THR A 113 17.46 -0.92 3.09
CA THR A 113 17.92 -0.65 4.47
C THR A 113 16.80 -0.75 5.51
N ALA A 114 15.59 -1.17 5.11
CA ALA A 114 14.45 -1.22 6.00
C ALA A 114 14.64 -2.22 7.14
N ALA A 115 15.34 -3.34 6.89
CA ALA A 115 15.64 -4.34 7.90
C ALA A 115 16.47 -3.79 9.07
N GLU A 116 17.38 -2.85 8.82
CA GLU A 116 18.16 -2.19 9.88
C GLU A 116 17.38 -1.06 10.58
N ASN A 117 16.50 -0.37 9.87
CA ASN A 117 15.94 0.91 10.32
C ASN A 117 14.50 0.84 10.86
N TYR A 118 13.72 -0.21 10.52
CA TYR A 118 12.27 -0.22 10.77
C TYR A 118 11.86 0.00 12.23
N HIS A 119 12.72 -0.36 13.19
CA HIS A 119 12.47 -0.12 14.62
C HIS A 119 12.23 1.35 14.96
N GLY A 120 12.77 2.28 14.16
CA GLY A 120 12.63 3.72 14.38
C GLY A 120 11.26 4.28 14.02
N TYR A 121 10.50 3.62 13.15
CA TYR A 121 9.29 4.20 12.57
C TYR A 121 8.09 3.25 12.43
N CYS A 122 8.32 1.92 12.44
CA CYS A 122 7.29 0.93 12.09
C CYS A 122 6.40 0.60 13.29
N GLY A 123 5.09 0.84 13.15
CA GLY A 123 4.11 0.46 14.18
C GLY A 123 4.01 -1.05 14.43
N ASN A 124 4.46 -1.88 13.49
CA ASN A 124 4.52 -3.34 13.63
C ASN A 124 5.88 -3.85 14.17
N ALA A 125 6.81 -2.98 14.55
CA ALA A 125 8.19 -3.37 14.83
C ALA A 125 8.31 -4.51 15.86
N ALA A 126 7.61 -4.41 16.99
CA ALA A 126 7.63 -5.44 18.03
C ALA A 126 7.08 -6.80 17.55
N THR A 127 6.07 -6.79 16.68
CA THR A 127 5.50 -8.01 16.10
C THR A 127 6.47 -8.63 15.10
N LEU A 128 7.07 -7.82 14.23
CA LEU A 128 8.05 -8.26 13.23
C LEU A 128 9.26 -8.92 13.89
N GLU A 129 9.80 -8.32 14.95
CA GLU A 129 10.88 -8.91 15.75
C GLU A 129 10.52 -10.29 16.33
N SER A 130 9.28 -10.45 16.80
CA SER A 130 8.83 -11.73 17.34
C SER A 130 8.76 -12.82 16.27
N LEU A 131 8.36 -12.43 15.05
CA LEU A 131 8.24 -13.34 13.92
C LEU A 131 9.61 -13.75 13.39
N ASP A 132 10.51 -12.79 13.18
CA ASP A 132 11.88 -13.01 12.75
C ASP A 132 12.61 -14.02 13.66
N ARG A 133 12.53 -13.83 14.98
CA ARG A 133 13.11 -14.78 15.95
C ARG A 133 12.52 -16.19 15.90
N THR A 134 11.28 -16.33 15.42
CA THR A 134 10.58 -17.63 15.35
C THR A 134 10.95 -18.39 14.07
N GLU A 135 11.23 -17.69 12.97
CA GLU A 135 11.68 -18.30 11.70
C GLU A 135 13.19 -18.60 11.68
N VAL A 136 14.01 -17.86 12.44
CA VAL A 136 15.45 -18.12 12.63
C VAL A 136 15.73 -19.32 13.57
N ALA A 137 14.72 -19.82 14.30
CA ALA A 137 14.89 -20.99 15.15
C ALA A 137 15.14 -22.26 14.29
N PRO A 138 16.31 -22.94 14.44
CA PRO A 138 16.59 -24.14 13.67
C PRO A 138 15.58 -25.24 14.03
N ARG A 139 14.96 -25.85 13.01
CA ARG A 139 14.31 -27.16 13.15
C ARG A 139 15.33 -28.25 13.44
#